data_AF-A0A1T4QII6-F1
#
_entry.id   AF-A0A1T4QII6-F1
#
_cell.length_a   1.000
_cell.length_b   1.000
_cell.length_c   1.000
_cell.angle_alpha   90.00
_cell.angle_beta   90.00
_cell.angle_gamma   90.00
#
_symmetry.space_group_name_H-M   'P 1'
#
loop_
_entity.id
_entity.type
_entity.pdbx_description
1 polymer ?
#
loop_
_entity_poly.entity_id
_entity_poly.type
_entity_poly.pdbx_seq_one_letter_code
_entity_poly.pdbx_strand_id
1 'polypeptide(L)' 'MITNGESQIEKLVAITPDGKVGSPCGACREYMMQLDKDSGEI' A
#
# COMPACT_ATOMS: atom_id res chain seq x y z
N MET A 1 4.26 -1.67 9.96
CA MET A 1 4.48 -0.21 9.83
C MET A 1 5.95 0.17 9.97
N ILE A 2 6.42 1.07 9.10
CA ILE A 2 7.85 1.35 8.84
C ILE A 2 8.61 1.90 10.04
N THR A 3 7.94 2.64 10.92
CA THR A 3 8.53 3.14 12.17
C THR A 3 8.95 2.02 13.13
N ASN A 4 8.46 0.79 12.93
CA ASN A 4 8.84 -0.40 13.68
C ASN A 4 9.66 -1.41 12.83
N GLY A 5 10.23 -0.97 11.70
CA GLY A 5 11.13 -1.81 10.88
C GLY A 5 10.43 -2.79 9.93
N GLU A 6 9.09 -2.77 9.85
CA GLU A 6 8.35 -3.58 8.89
C GLU A 6 8.42 -2.96 7.47
N SER A 7 8.72 -3.78 6.46
CA SER A 7 8.91 -3.38 5.06
C SER A 7 8.00 -4.12 4.08
N GLN A 8 6.93 -4.77 4.55
CA GLN A 8 5.99 -5.47 3.68
C GLN A 8 4.55 -5.18 4.11
N ILE A 9 3.67 -5.01 3.12
CA ILE A 9 2.22 -4.87 3.31
C ILE A 9 1.56 -6.07 2.64
N GLU A 10 0.96 -6.96 3.42
CA GLU A 10 0.28 -8.14 2.88
C GLU A 10 -1.05 -7.76 2.19
N LYS A 11 -1.78 -6.78 2.75
CA LYS A 11 -3.09 -6.34 2.26
C LYS A 11 -3.30 -4.85 2.52
N LEU A 12 -3.98 -4.16 1.60
CA LEU A 12 -4.39 -2.76 1.72
C LEU A 12 -5.86 -2.57 1.34
N VAL A 13 -6.59 -1.76 2.10
CA VAL A 13 -7.94 -1.30 1.77
C VAL A 13 -7.97 0.23 1.78
N ALA A 14 -8.55 0.83 0.75
CA ALA A 14 -8.82 2.26 0.71
C ALA A 14 -10.33 2.48 0.90
N ILE A 15 -10.69 3.32 1.87
CA ILE A 15 -12.07 3.69 2.15
C ILE A 15 -12.27 5.16 1.79
N THR A 16 -13.28 5.44 0.98
CA THR A 16 -13.64 6.80 0.56
C THR A 16 -14.47 7.51 1.64
N PRO A 17 -14.60 8.85 1.60
CA PRO A 17 -15.35 9.60 2.62
C PRO A 17 -16.82 9.19 2.80
N ASP A 18 -17.42 8.57 1.78
CA ASP A 18 -18.77 7.99 1.82
C ASP A 18 -18.80 6.55 2.37
N GLY A 19 -17.69 6.05 2.92
CA GLY A 19 -17.58 4.74 3.56
C GLY A 19 -17.48 3.56 2.60
N LYS A 20 -17.29 3.80 1.30
CA LYS A 20 -17.16 2.73 0.30
C LYS A 20 -15.71 2.31 0.08
N VAL A 21 -15.52 1.12 -0.46
CA VAL A 21 -14.20 0.66 -0.92
C VAL A 21 -13.84 1.40 -2.21
N GLY A 22 -12.68 2.03 -2.20
CA GLY A 22 -12.09 2.71 -3.35
C GLY A 22 -10.79 2.05 -3.81
N SER A 23 -10.28 2.52 -4.93
CA SER A 23 -8.89 2.24 -5.31
C SER A 23 -7.94 3.16 -4.54
N PRO A 24 -6.78 2.67 -4.08
CA PRO A 24 -5.73 3.56 -3.56
C PRO A 24 -5.31 4.58 -4.63
N CYS A 25 -4.82 5.75 -4.22
CA CYS A 25 -4.30 6.72 -5.18
C CYS A 25 -2.95 6.25 -5.77
N GLY A 26 -2.47 6.94 -6.82
CA GLY A 26 -1.19 6.61 -7.46
C GLY A 26 -0.01 6.59 -6.48
N ALA A 27 0.11 7.62 -5.65
CA ALA A 27 1.19 7.72 -4.66
C ALA A 27 1.18 6.55 -3.65
N CYS A 28 0.00 6.10 -3.21
CA CYS A 28 -0.09 4.92 -2.34
C CYS A 28 0.39 3.65 -3.04
N ARG A 29 0.06 3.48 -4.33
CA ARG A 29 0.53 2.32 -5.12
C ARG A 29 2.04 2.36 -5.33
N GLU A 30 2.59 3.51 -5.74
CA GLU A 30 4.03 3.66 -5.92
C GLU A 30 4.79 3.41 -4.64
N TYR A 31 4.28 3.90 -3.51
CA TYR A 31 4.88 3.66 -2.21
C TYR A 31 4.86 2.18 -1.83
N MET A 32 3.76 1.47 -2.06
CA MET A 32 3.71 0.01 -1.83
C MET A 32 4.74 -0.73 -2.68
N MET A 33 4.90 -0.36 -3.96
CA MET A 33 5.91 -0.97 -4.84
C MET A 33 7.35 -0.70 -4.39
N GLN A 34 7.61 0.41 -3.71
CA GLN A 34 8.93 0.75 -3.18
C GLN A 34 9.23 0.09 -1.83
N LEU A 35 8.20 -0.36 -1.11
CA LEU A 35 8.33 -0.79 0.28
C LEU A 35 9.00 -2.15 0.41
N ASP A 36 8.71 -3.07 -0.51
CA ASP A 36 9.28 -4.40 -0.56
C ASP A 36 10.11 -4.59 -1.84
N LYS A 37 11.34 -5.08 -1.67
CA LYS A 37 12.31 -5.28 -2.76
C LYS A 37 11.81 -6.24 -3.85
N ASP A 38 10.90 -7.14 -3.49
CA ASP A 38 10.36 -8.16 -4.38
C ASP A 38 9.03 -7.71 -5.04
N SER A 39 8.53 -6.50 -4.74
CA SER A 39 7.30 -5.95 -5.35
C SER A 39 7.43 -5.60 -6.84
N GLY A 40 8.64 -5.62 -7.42
CA GLY A 40 8.84 -5.48 -8.86
C GLY A 40 8.66 -6.78 -9.64
N GLU A 41 8.55 -7.93 -8.96
CA GLU A 41 8.51 -9.27 -9.58
C GLU A 41 7.08 -9.81 -9.74
N ILE A 42 6.07 -8.95 -9.60
CA ILE A 42 4.63 -9.29 -9.59
C ILE A 42 4.03 -9.29 -11.01
#